data_AF-A0A363TCF2-F1
#
_entry.id   AF-A0A363TCF2-F1
#
_cell.length_a   1.000
_cell.length_b   1.000
_cell.length_c   1.000
_cell.angle_alpha   90.00
_cell.angle_beta   90.00
_cell.angle_gamma   90.00
#
_symmetry.space_group_name_H-M   'P 1'
#
loop_
_entity.id
_entity.type
_entity.pdbx_description
1 polymer ?
#
loop_
_entity_poly.entity_id
_entity_poly.type
_entity_poly.pdbx_seq_one_letter_code
_entity_poly.pdbx_strand_id
1 'polypeptide(L)'
;MAKQKYDGVLEAAHYTPDGQLDWVRVYERRYSAFTDRVLLNRADFIEKLKAGKRFVVGQRILNYGGKFTTGQPVELLQKNGDAVIAVGTTSASTDTLTGVPVL
;
A
#
# COMPACT_ATOMS: atom_id res chain seq x y z
N MET A 1 -23.28 -4.21 -10.10
CA MET A 1 -21.85 -4.03 -10.46
C MET A 1 -20.99 -4.78 -9.46
N ALA A 2 -20.01 -5.57 -9.90
CA ALA A 2 -19.16 -6.33 -8.97
C ALA A 2 -18.40 -5.36 -8.04
N LYS A 3 -18.52 -5.56 -6.72
CA LYS A 3 -17.83 -4.75 -5.70
C LYS A 3 -16.32 -4.86 -5.94
N GLN A 4 -15.68 -3.80 -6.43
CA GLN A 4 -14.22 -3.76 -6.52
C GLN A 4 -13.61 -3.93 -5.12
N LYS A 5 -12.56 -4.74 -5.05
CA LYS A 5 -12.08 -5.34 -3.81
C LYS A 5 -11.07 -4.48 -3.03
N TYR A 6 -10.66 -3.34 -3.56
CA TYR A 6 -9.64 -2.47 -2.95
C TYR A 6 -9.90 -0.98 -3.22
N ASP A 7 -9.31 -0.16 -2.36
CA ASP A 7 -9.47 1.29 -2.28
C ASP A 7 -8.18 2.04 -2.69
N GLY A 8 -7.08 1.32 -2.91
CA GLY A 8 -5.86 1.87 -3.48
C GLY A 8 -4.86 0.80 -3.92
N VAL A 9 -3.86 1.23 -4.68
CA VAL A 9 -2.76 0.39 -5.17
C VAL A 9 -1.45 0.96 -4.68
N LEU A 10 -0.65 0.15 -4.00
CA LEU A 10 0.69 0.48 -3.56
C LEU A 10 1.70 0.04 -4.64
N GLU A 11 2.36 1.03 -5.24
CA GLU A 11 3.23 0.85 -6.41
C GLU A 11 4.70 0.75 -6.03
N ALA A 12 5.14 1.52 -5.04
CA ALA A 12 6.52 1.53 -4.57
C ALA A 12 6.61 1.96 -3.11
N ALA A 13 7.73 1.66 -2.47
CA ALA A 13 8.03 2.06 -1.11
C ALA A 13 9.44 2.67 -1.03
N HIS A 14 9.63 3.57 -0.08
CA HIS A 14 10.92 4.10 0.32
C HIS A 14 11.09 3.85 1.81
N TYR A 15 12.29 3.46 2.21
CA TYR A 15 12.64 3.17 3.60
C TYR A 15 13.71 4.15 4.06
N THR A 16 13.70 4.45 5.36
CA THR A 16 14.81 5.17 6.01
C THR A 16 16.06 4.28 6.02
N PRO A 17 17.26 4.86 6.24
CA PRO A 17 18.49 4.08 6.43
C PRO A 17 18.38 3.03 7.55
N ASP A 18 17.54 3.28 8.55
CA ASP A 18 17.27 2.37 9.67
C ASP A 18 16.28 1.24 9.32
N GLY A 19 15.79 1.19 8.08
CA GLY A 19 14.89 0.16 7.58
C GLY A 19 13.42 0.36 7.96
N GLN A 20 13.04 1.52 8.49
CA GLN A 20 11.64 1.86 8.73
C GLN A 20 11.01 2.42 7.46
N LEU A 21 9.71 2.17 7.23
CA LEU A 21 9.02 2.78 6.10
C LEU A 21 9.06 4.31 6.24
N ASP A 22 9.53 5.00 5.21
CA ASP A 22 9.53 6.46 5.18
C ASP A 22 8.24 6.95 4.50
N TRP A 23 8.08 6.57 3.23
CA TRP A 23 6.89 6.87 2.45
C TRP A 23 6.58 5.78 1.43
N VAL A 24 5.34 5.78 0.94
CA VAL A 24 4.86 4.90 -0.12
C VAL A 24 4.33 5.72 -1.28
N ARG A 25 4.53 5.20 -2.49
CA ARG A 25 3.88 5.71 -3.70
C ARG A 25 2.65 4.86 -3.97
N VAL A 26 1.49 5.50 -3.93
CA VAL A 26 0.19 4.84 -4.11
C VAL A 26 -0.65 5.53 -5.17
N TYR A 27 -1.66 4.82 -5.66
CA TYR A 27 -2.82 5.38 -6.35
C TYR A 27 -4.03 5.17 -5.45
N GLU A 28 -4.70 6.25 -5.07
CA GLU A 28 -5.92 6.15 -4.28
C GLU A 28 -7.13 6.08 -5.18
N ARG A 29 -8.16 5.33 -4.77
CA ARG A 29 -9.40 5.28 -5.51
C ARG A 29 -10.38 6.33 -5.00
N ARG A 30 -10.94 7.11 -5.93
CA ARG A 30 -12.05 8.04 -5.70
C ARG A 30 -13.21 7.64 -6.60
N TYR A 31 -14.21 6.99 -6.01
CA TYR A 31 -15.36 6.42 -6.73
C TYR A 31 -14.94 5.43 -7.83
N SER A 32 -15.18 5.75 -9.10
CA SER A 32 -14.83 4.92 -10.26
C SER A 32 -13.40 5.16 -10.76
N ALA A 33 -12.74 6.23 -10.33
CA ALA A 33 -11.43 6.64 -10.81
C ALA A 33 -10.32 6.40 -9.78
N PHE A 34 -9.09 6.28 -10.25
CA PHE A 34 -7.89 6.36 -9.42
C PHE A 34 -7.26 7.73 -9.58
N THR A 35 -6.65 8.23 -8.51
CA THR A 35 -5.80 9.42 -8.55
C THR A 35 -4.57 9.18 -9.43
N ASP A 36 -3.78 10.21 -9.64
CA ASP A 36 -2.37 10.04 -10.01
C ASP A 36 -1.56 9.43 -8.86
N ARG A 37 -0.24 9.41 -9.02
CA ARG A 37 0.70 8.99 -7.97
C ARG A 37 0.63 9.95 -6.79
N VAL A 38 0.35 9.40 -5.62
CA VAL A 38 0.36 10.12 -4.34
C VAL A 38 1.48 9.53 -3.50
N LEU A 39 2.29 10.40 -2.88
CA LEU A 39 3.23 10.00 -1.84
C LEU A 39 2.53 10.14 -0.50
N LEU A 40 2.53 9.07 0.28
CA LEU A 40 2.05 9.07 1.65
C LEU A 40 3.22 8.75 2.56
N ASN A 41 3.48 9.58 3.56
CA ASN A 41 4.39 9.20 4.62
C ASN A 41 3.81 8.01 5.40
N ARG A 42 4.64 7.37 6.21
CA ARG A 42 4.24 6.21 7.03
C ARG A 42 3.01 6.49 7.90
N ALA A 43 2.95 7.65 8.56
CA ALA A 43 1.85 7.98 9.47
C ALA A 43 0.50 8.06 8.73
N ASP A 44 0.44 8.82 7.63
CA ASP A 44 -0.75 8.97 6.79
C ASP A 44 -1.21 7.63 6.21
N PHE A 45 -0.24 6.77 5.83
CA PHE A 45 -0.56 5.46 5.29
C PHE A 45 -1.14 4.53 6.37
N ILE A 46 -0.59 4.54 7.57
CA ILE A 46 -1.14 3.80 8.73
C ILE A 46 -2.55 4.29 9.05
N GLU A 47 -2.79 5.59 9.06
CA GLU A 47 -4.11 6.16 9.34
C GLU A 47 -5.16 5.66 8.34
N LYS A 48 -4.81 5.61 7.05
CA LYS A 48 -5.71 5.06 6.03
C LYS A 48 -6.01 3.58 6.25
N LEU A 49 -5.00 2.78 6.60
CA LEU A 49 -5.18 1.36 6.90
C LEU A 49 -6.07 1.17 8.14
N LYS A 50 -5.85 1.95 9.21
CA LYS A 50 -6.69 1.97 10.43
C LYS A 50 -8.13 2.39 10.12
N ALA A 51 -8.33 3.31 9.17
CA ALA A 51 -9.65 3.72 8.70
C ALA A 51 -10.35 2.65 7.81
N GLY A 52 -9.75 1.46 7.67
CA GLY A 52 -10.32 0.34 6.92
C GLY A 52 -10.14 0.45 5.40
N LYS A 53 -9.31 1.36 4.91
CA LYS A 53 -8.98 1.43 3.47
C LYS A 53 -8.15 0.21 3.11
N ARG A 54 -8.54 -0.48 2.04
CA ARG A 54 -7.87 -1.70 1.58
C ARG A 54 -6.90 -1.36 0.46
N PHE A 55 -5.61 -1.57 0.69
CA PHE A 55 -4.58 -1.43 -0.33
C PHE A 55 -4.11 -2.81 -0.82
N VAL A 56 -3.73 -2.87 -2.09
CA VAL A 56 -3.06 -4.02 -2.70
C VAL A 56 -1.75 -3.59 -3.32
N VAL A 57 -0.76 -4.46 -3.36
CA VAL A 57 0.45 -4.22 -4.16
C VAL A 57 0.09 -4.27 -5.63
N GLY A 58 0.68 -3.40 -6.46
CA GLY A 58 0.47 -3.49 -7.90
C GLY A 58 1.21 -2.45 -8.72
N GLN A 59 1.14 -2.59 -10.03
CA GLN A 59 1.74 -1.66 -10.98
C GLN A 59 0.72 -1.22 -12.02
N ARG A 60 0.80 0.05 -12.43
CA ARG A 60 -0.08 0.57 -13.48
C ARG A 60 0.26 -0.05 -14.82
N ILE A 61 -0.77 -0.46 -15.55
CA ILE A 61 -0.60 -0.94 -16.93
C ILE A 61 -0.55 0.28 -17.85
N LEU A 62 0.61 0.52 -18.46
CA LEU A 62 0.83 1.67 -19.34
C LEU A 62 -0.21 1.69 -20.47
N ASN A 63 -0.76 2.87 -20.76
CA ASN A 63 -1.78 3.11 -21.80
C ASN A 63 -3.17 2.48 -21.57
N TYR A 64 -3.43 1.88 -20.40
CA TYR A 64 -4.73 1.26 -20.07
C TYR A 64 -5.53 2.07 -19.04
N GLY A 65 -5.26 3.38 -18.92
CA GLY A 65 -5.96 4.26 -18.00
C GLY A 65 -5.83 3.82 -16.53
N GLY A 66 -6.94 3.68 -15.81
CA GLY A 66 -6.97 3.27 -14.39
C GLY A 66 -6.83 1.75 -14.15
N LYS A 67 -6.08 1.03 -14.98
CA LYS A 67 -5.87 -0.41 -14.87
C LYS A 67 -4.51 -0.74 -14.25
N PHE A 68 -4.51 -1.78 -13.43
CA PHE A 68 -3.35 -2.20 -12.66
C PHE A 68 -3.22 -3.71 -12.71
N THR A 69 -1.98 -4.20 -12.75
CA THR A 69 -1.64 -5.54 -12.32
C THR A 69 -1.60 -5.52 -10.80
N THR A 70 -2.45 -6.30 -10.13
CA THR A 70 -2.56 -6.32 -8.66
C THR A 70 -2.14 -7.65 -8.08
N GLY A 71 -1.49 -7.62 -6.93
CA GLY A 71 -1.06 -8.78 -6.18
C GLY A 71 -1.68 -8.86 -4.79
N GLN A 72 -0.85 -9.16 -3.80
CA GLN A 72 -1.24 -9.41 -2.42
C GLN A 72 -1.78 -8.14 -1.73
N PRO A 73 -2.68 -8.29 -0.74
CA PRO A 73 -3.14 -7.17 0.08
C PRO A 73 -2.00 -6.65 0.97
N VAL A 74 -2.10 -5.36 1.30
CA VAL A 74 -1.29 -4.72 2.34
C VAL A 74 -2.06 -4.79 3.65
N GLU A 75 -1.40 -5.29 4.69
CA GLU A 75 -1.97 -5.48 6.02
C GLU A 75 -1.27 -4.59 7.04
N LEU A 76 -2.05 -4.09 7.99
CA LEU A 76 -1.55 -3.42 9.19
C LEU A 76 -1.61 -4.39 10.35
N LEU A 77 -0.43 -4.79 10.83
CA LEU A 77 -0.26 -5.66 11.98
C LEU A 77 0.03 -4.81 13.23
N GLN A 78 -0.32 -5.36 14.39
CA GLN A 78 0.06 -4.78 15.68
C GLN A 78 1.01 -5.75 16.38
N LYS A 79 2.22 -5.30 16.68
CA LYS A 79 3.27 -6.09 17.32
C LYS A 79 3.87 -5.27 18.46
N ASN A 80 3.78 -5.77 19.69
CA ASN A 80 4.35 -5.14 20.89
C ASN A 80 3.92 -3.67 21.11
N GLY A 81 2.73 -3.28 20.65
CA GLY A 81 2.23 -1.91 20.72
C GLY A 81 2.51 -1.08 19.47
N ASP A 82 3.42 -1.52 18.60
CA ASP A 82 3.79 -0.83 17.37
C ASP A 82 2.98 -1.32 16.16
N ALA A 83 2.67 -0.38 15.27
CA ALA A 83 2.09 -0.66 13.97
C ALA A 83 3.17 -1.17 13.02
N VAL A 84 2.92 -2.30 12.34
CA VAL A 84 3.80 -2.90 11.34
C VAL A 84 3.04 -3.07 10.04
N ILE A 85 3.57 -2.58 8.93
CA ILE A 85 2.96 -2.70 7.60
C ILE A 85 3.59 -3.88 6.87
N ALA A 86 2.77 -4.85 6.45
CA ALA A 86 3.24 -6.06 5.80
C ALA A 86 2.46 -6.39 4.53
N VAL A 87 3.10 -7.11 3.60
CA VAL A 87 2.45 -7.69 2.42
C VAL A 87 2.45 -9.21 2.52
N GLY A 88 1.26 -9.81 2.52
CA GLY A 88 1.07 -11.27 2.39
C GLY A 88 1.61 -12.12 3.55
N THR A 89 2.03 -11.52 4.67
CA THR A 89 2.51 -12.21 5.87
C THR A 89 1.96 -11.57 7.13
N THR A 90 1.49 -12.39 8.06
CA THR A 90 0.94 -11.97 9.36
C THR A 90 1.98 -12.01 10.49
N SER A 91 3.20 -12.45 10.18
CA SER A 91 4.27 -12.71 11.18
C SER A 91 5.42 -11.70 11.12
N ALA A 92 5.31 -10.64 10.32
CA ALA A 92 6.37 -9.62 10.22
C ALA A 92 6.61 -8.90 11.57
N SER A 93 7.88 -8.66 11.87
CA SER A 93 8.33 -7.92 13.06
C SER A 93 8.64 -6.45 12.76
N THR A 94 8.90 -6.13 11.48
CA THR A 94 9.22 -4.81 10.96
C THR A 94 8.45 -4.58 9.65
N ASP A 95 8.36 -3.32 9.21
CA ASP A 95 7.69 -2.97 7.95
C ASP A 95 8.31 -3.78 6.79
N THR A 96 7.49 -4.61 6.13
CA THR A 96 7.94 -5.58 5.13
C THR A 96 6.99 -5.61 3.95
N LEU A 97 7.30 -4.84 2.91
CA LEU A 97 6.50 -4.73 1.69
C LEU A 97 7.04 -5.65 0.58
N THR A 98 6.92 -6.97 0.77
CA THR A 98 7.41 -7.98 -0.19
C THR A 98 6.79 -7.79 -1.58
N GLY A 99 7.63 -7.82 -2.62
CA GLY A 99 7.18 -7.66 -4.01
C GLY A 99 6.88 -6.22 -4.43
N VAL A 100 7.16 -5.25 -3.56
CA VAL A 100 7.05 -3.82 -3.85
C VAL A 100 8.42 -3.30 -4.26
N PRO A 101 8.55 -2.62 -5.41
CA PRO A 101 9.75 -1.89 -5.78
C PRO A 101 10.18 -0.91 -4.68
N VAL A 102 11.46 -0.97 -4.29
CA VAL A 102 12.09 -0.01 -3.38
C VAL A 102 12.72 1.10 -4.22
N LEU A 103 12.46 2.35 -3.85
CA LEU A 103 13.03 3.55 -4.47
C LEU A 103 14.16 4.13 -3.63
#